data_AF-A0A382L0S2-F1
#
_entry.id   AF-A0A382L0S2-F1
#
_cell.length_a   1.000
_cell.length_b   1.000
_cell.length_c   1.000
_cell.angle_alpha   90.00
_cell.angle_beta   90.00
_cell.angle_gamma   90.00
#
_symmetry.space_group_name_H-M   'P 1'
#
loop_
_entity.id
_entity.type
_entity.pdbx_description
1 polymer ?
#
loop_
_entity_poly.entity_id
_entity_poly.type
_entity_poly.pdbx_seq_one_letter_code
_entity_poly.pdbx_strand_id
1 'polypeptide(L)'
;MSFRLIKQIGVITASTLGDDAAHATSAFTIGPRSSIRISEVGGQDAYVKVSNEGTAVTNSSGVSNGFCLKANSSVTIVPDEKVNSTVVISATVANPAVLTVQDPGHTLVAGQQVSLVGAAVAAWNTLVTDSNIASVTGTTITTDKNSASTAAYTGGGTLITCFKVSAINETAGSDAGIVVEEVVIGNTGV
;
A
#
# COMPACT_ATOMS: atom_id res chain seq x y z
N MET A 1 13.28 7.74 21.75
CA MET A 1 12.01 7.11 21.35
C MET A 1 12.21 5.60 21.29
N SER A 2 11.33 4.81 21.91
CA SER A 2 11.35 3.34 21.79
C SER A 2 10.27 2.90 20.80
N PHE A 3 10.56 1.85 20.05
CA PHE A 3 9.59 1.22 19.16
C PHE A 3 9.52 -0.27 19.45
N ARG A 4 8.35 -0.85 19.23
CA ARG A 4 8.15 -2.31 19.19
C ARG A 4 7.86 -2.70 17.75
N LEU A 5 8.67 -3.60 17.20
CA LEU A 5 8.40 -4.23 15.91
C LEU A 5 7.12 -5.08 16.01
N ILE A 6 6.21 -4.89 15.06
CA ILE A 6 5.01 -5.72 14.88
C ILE A 6 5.28 -6.79 13.83
N LYS A 7 5.71 -6.36 12.63
CA LYS A 7 6.09 -7.25 11.54
C LYS A 7 7.00 -6.52 10.55
N GLN A 8 7.80 -7.28 9.82
CA GLN A 8 8.44 -6.80 8.61
C GLN A 8 7.42 -6.82 7.48
N ILE A 9 7.26 -5.69 6.80
CA ILE A 9 6.27 -5.49 5.74
C ILE A 9 6.87 -5.80 4.37
N GLY A 10 8.15 -5.47 4.16
CA GLY A 10 8.80 -5.67 2.87
C GLY A 10 10.27 -5.31 2.87
N VAL A 11 10.95 -5.70 1.80
CA VAL A 11 12.35 -5.36 1.51
C VAL A 11 12.46 -5.02 0.04
N ILE A 12 13.22 -3.98 -0.27
CA ILE A 12 13.72 -3.71 -1.61
C ILE A 12 15.24 -3.75 -1.50
N THR A 13 15.87 -4.72 -2.18
CA THR A 13 17.32 -4.93 -2.05
C THR A 13 18.10 -4.03 -3.00
N ALA A 14 19.39 -3.82 -2.71
CA ALA A 14 20.31 -3.09 -3.59
C ALA A 14 20.31 -3.64 -5.01
N SER A 15 20.33 -4.96 -5.17
CA SER A 15 20.25 -5.59 -6.50
C SER A 15 18.93 -5.35 -7.21
N THR A 16 17.84 -5.11 -6.47
CA THR A 16 16.56 -4.72 -7.05
C THR A 16 16.61 -3.29 -7.56
N LEU A 17 17.26 -2.37 -6.84
CA LEU A 17 17.35 -0.96 -7.22
C LEU A 17 18.47 -0.63 -8.21
N GLY A 18 19.40 -1.55 -8.48
CA GLY A 18 20.56 -1.29 -9.35
C GLY A 18 20.27 -1.13 -10.84
N ASP A 19 19.00 -1.15 -11.26
CA ASP A 19 18.58 -0.83 -12.62
C ASP A 19 18.16 0.64 -12.80
N ASP A 20 18.36 1.48 -11.77
CA ASP A 20 17.89 2.87 -11.70
C ASP A 20 16.38 3.01 -12.00
N ALA A 21 15.61 1.94 -11.80
CA ALA A 21 14.16 1.95 -11.89
C ALA A 21 13.53 2.01 -10.49
N ALA A 22 12.31 2.54 -10.44
CA ALA A 22 11.54 2.52 -9.21
C ALA A 22 11.00 1.11 -8.96
N HIS A 23 11.20 0.61 -7.74
CA HIS A 23 10.65 -0.66 -7.28
C HIS A 23 9.72 -0.45 -6.10
N ALA A 24 8.74 -1.33 -5.95
CA ALA A 24 7.75 -1.23 -4.88
C ALA A 24 7.61 -2.55 -4.13
N THR A 25 7.32 -2.44 -2.83
CA THR A 25 6.85 -3.58 -2.04
C THR A 25 5.46 -4.03 -2.52
N SER A 26 5.06 -5.24 -2.14
CA SER A 26 3.63 -5.60 -2.17
C SER A 26 2.83 -4.60 -1.33
N ALA A 27 1.54 -4.41 -1.66
CA ALA A 27 0.74 -3.56 -0.80
C ALA A 27 0.55 -4.22 0.57
N PHE A 28 0.32 -3.38 1.57
CA PHE A 28 0.15 -3.82 2.94
C PHE A 28 -0.85 -2.94 3.68
N THR A 29 -1.40 -3.52 4.74
CA THR A 29 -2.19 -2.81 5.73
C THR A 29 -1.37 -2.64 7.00
N ILE A 30 -1.66 -1.57 7.73
CA ILE A 30 -1.07 -1.27 9.03
C ILE A 30 -2.16 -1.30 10.10
N GLY A 31 -1.77 -1.66 11.32
CA GLY A 31 -2.64 -1.58 12.48
C GLY A 31 -3.07 -0.14 12.80
N PRO A 32 -4.21 0.07 13.47
CA PRO A 32 -4.78 1.39 13.74
C PRO A 32 -3.90 2.28 14.63
N ARG A 33 -2.97 1.69 15.38
CA ARG A 33 -2.05 2.37 16.30
C ARG A 33 -0.58 2.21 15.88
N SER A 34 -0.36 1.77 14.64
CA SER A 34 0.95 1.48 14.12
C SER A 34 1.48 2.64 13.28
N SER A 35 2.77 2.58 13.03
CA SER A 35 3.54 3.49 12.18
C SER A 35 4.40 2.66 11.24
N ILE A 36 4.83 3.27 10.15
CA ILE A 36 5.72 2.63 9.19
C ILE A 36 7.13 3.11 9.50
N ARG A 37 8.07 2.19 9.70
CA ARG A 37 9.49 2.53 9.76
C ARG A 37 10.16 2.04 8.48
N ILE A 38 10.94 2.92 7.87
CA ILE A 38 11.70 2.62 6.67
C ILE A 38 13.17 2.85 7.02
N SER A 39 13.99 1.83 6.84
CA SER A 39 15.42 1.86 7.13
C SER A 39 16.22 1.59 5.87
N GLU A 40 17.23 2.42 5.62
CA GLU A 40 18.21 2.22 4.56
C GLU A 40 19.25 1.19 5.03
N VAL A 41 19.57 0.22 4.16
CA VAL A 41 20.44 -0.93 4.46
C VAL A 41 21.45 -1.27 3.37
N GLY A 42 21.43 -0.56 2.23
CA GLY A 42 22.39 -0.68 1.13
C GLY A 42 23.59 0.26 1.24
N GLY A 43 23.57 1.21 2.18
CA GLY A 43 24.64 2.18 2.40
C GLY A 43 24.63 3.37 1.45
N GLN A 44 23.57 3.54 0.66
CA GLN A 44 23.42 4.62 -0.32
C GLN A 44 22.12 5.39 -0.11
N ASP A 45 22.04 6.63 -0.60
CA ASP A 45 20.84 7.46 -0.50
C ASP A 45 19.75 7.00 -1.48
N ALA A 46 18.49 7.03 -1.03
CA ALA A 46 17.33 6.63 -1.84
C ALA A 46 16.21 7.68 -1.75
N TYR A 47 15.42 7.80 -2.82
CA TYR A 47 14.11 8.43 -2.72
C TYR A 47 13.05 7.39 -2.41
N VAL A 48 12.21 7.68 -1.41
CA VAL A 48 11.17 6.78 -0.94
C VAL A 48 9.81 7.46 -0.97
N LYS A 49 8.79 6.73 -1.42
CA LYS A 49 7.39 7.16 -1.40
C LYS A 49 6.51 6.09 -0.77
N VAL A 50 5.69 6.51 0.21
CA VAL A 50 4.56 5.71 0.70
C VAL A 50 3.32 6.20 -0.01
N SER A 51 2.60 5.30 -0.68
CA SER A 51 1.45 5.65 -1.51
C SER A 51 0.25 4.80 -1.16
N ASN A 52 -0.89 5.44 -0.87
CA ASN A 52 -2.20 4.79 -0.80
C ASN A 52 -2.89 4.76 -2.17
N GLU A 53 -2.29 5.33 -3.21
CA GLU A 53 -2.80 5.30 -4.60
C GLU A 53 -2.08 4.25 -5.45
N GLY A 54 -1.06 3.58 -4.89
CA GLY A 54 -0.23 2.62 -5.62
C GLY A 54 0.75 3.24 -6.62
N THR A 55 0.89 4.57 -6.62
CA THR A 55 1.82 5.29 -7.49
C THR A 55 3.28 5.13 -7.03
N ALA A 56 4.18 4.89 -7.98
CA ALA A 56 5.61 4.73 -7.69
C ALA A 56 6.30 6.07 -7.39
N VAL A 57 7.42 5.98 -6.68
CA VAL A 57 8.38 7.07 -6.56
C VAL A 57 9.00 7.36 -7.92
N THR A 58 9.28 8.62 -8.20
CA THR A 58 9.96 9.06 -9.42
C THR A 58 11.16 9.91 -9.03
N ASN A 59 12.28 9.74 -9.71
CA ASN A 59 13.43 10.63 -9.63
C ASN A 59 13.75 11.10 -11.05
N SER A 60 13.53 12.38 -11.35
CA SER A 60 13.87 12.97 -12.64
C SER A 60 14.68 14.23 -12.41
N SER A 61 15.95 14.22 -12.85
CA SER A 61 16.86 15.38 -12.77
C SER A 61 16.95 16.00 -11.37
N GLY A 62 16.98 15.17 -10.32
CA GLY A 62 17.08 15.63 -8.92
C GLY A 62 15.77 16.13 -8.32
N VAL A 63 14.64 15.99 -9.03
CA VAL A 63 13.30 16.25 -8.51
C VAL A 63 12.61 14.92 -8.25
N SER A 64 12.21 14.70 -7.01
CA SER A 64 11.49 13.50 -6.58
C SER A 64 10.10 13.82 -6.06
N ASN A 65 9.15 12.92 -6.29
CA ASN A 65 7.82 12.93 -5.67
C ASN A 65 7.81 12.18 -4.31
N GLY A 66 8.97 11.68 -3.88
CA GLY A 66 9.23 11.06 -2.59
C GLY A 66 10.17 11.90 -1.72
N PHE A 67 10.42 11.45 -0.51
CA PHE A 67 11.42 12.06 0.38
C PHE A 67 12.76 11.35 0.24
N CYS A 68 13.86 12.06 0.48
CA CYS A 68 15.19 11.46 0.52
C CYS A 68 15.40 10.74 1.86
N LEU A 69 15.74 9.47 1.79
CA LEU A 69 16.21 8.64 2.90
C LEU A 69 17.73 8.49 2.76
N LYS A 70 18.47 9.00 3.74
CA LYS A 70 19.94 8.99 3.70
C LYS A 70 20.51 7.62 4.06
N ALA A 71 21.70 7.35 3.55
CA ALA A 71 22.47 6.15 3.82
C ALA A 71 22.55 5.86 5.32
N ASN A 72 22.33 4.60 5.71
CA ASN A 72 22.35 4.10 7.09
C ASN A 72 21.39 4.84 8.03
N SER A 73 20.34 5.48 7.50
CA SER A 73 19.34 6.20 8.30
C SER A 73 17.98 5.48 8.29
N SER A 74 17.09 5.89 9.20
CA SER A 74 15.72 5.40 9.21
C SER A 74 14.74 6.53 9.47
N VAL A 75 13.60 6.50 8.78
CA VAL A 75 12.48 7.42 8.97
C VAL A 75 11.28 6.66 9.52
N THR A 76 10.55 7.30 10.44
CA THR A 76 9.27 6.79 10.94
C THR A 76 8.14 7.68 10.44
N ILE A 77 7.15 7.06 9.82
CA ILE A 77 5.98 7.71 9.24
C ILE A 77 4.78 7.34 10.09
N VAL A 78 4.20 8.35 10.72
CA VAL A 78 2.95 8.24 11.45
C VAL A 78 1.84 8.71 10.52
N PRO A 79 0.99 7.82 10.00
CA PRO A 79 -0.04 8.23 9.07
C PRO A 79 -1.18 8.93 9.81
N ASP A 80 -1.56 10.10 9.30
CA ASP A 80 -2.70 10.88 9.81
C ASP A 80 -4.02 10.19 9.48
N GLU A 81 -4.14 9.65 8.27
CA GLU A 81 -5.29 8.85 7.84
C GLU A 81 -5.03 7.36 8.12
N LYS A 82 -5.96 6.71 8.81
CA LYS A 82 -5.87 5.29 9.16
C LYS A 82 -6.41 4.42 8.03
N VAL A 83 -6.10 3.11 8.11
CA VAL A 83 -6.71 2.12 7.23
C VAL A 83 -8.23 2.22 7.32
N ASN A 84 -8.87 2.22 6.17
CA ASN A 84 -10.31 2.29 6.03
C ASN A 84 -10.81 0.96 5.46
N SER A 85 -11.96 0.51 5.91
CA SER A 85 -12.49 -0.78 5.48
C SER A 85 -14.01 -0.81 5.51
N THR A 86 -14.59 -1.63 4.65
CA THR A 86 -16.03 -1.90 4.62
C THR A 86 -16.30 -3.35 4.20
N VAL A 87 -17.45 -3.88 4.58
CA VAL A 87 -17.86 -5.25 4.25
C VAL A 87 -18.48 -5.28 2.86
N VAL A 88 -18.03 -6.21 2.02
CA VAL A 88 -18.59 -6.45 0.67
C VAL A 88 -19.70 -7.49 0.75
N ILE A 89 -20.93 -7.08 0.45
CA ILE A 89 -22.13 -7.92 0.53
C ILE A 89 -22.46 -8.61 -0.78
N SER A 90 -22.13 -8.01 -1.92
CA SER A 90 -22.27 -8.61 -3.24
C SER A 90 -21.26 -8.01 -4.22
N ALA A 91 -21.10 -8.67 -5.37
CA ALA A 91 -20.32 -8.12 -6.47
C ALA A 91 -20.96 -8.48 -7.81
N THR A 92 -20.90 -7.54 -8.76
CA THR A 92 -21.34 -7.73 -10.14
C THR A 92 -20.12 -8.10 -10.98
N VAL A 93 -20.23 -9.24 -11.67
CA VAL A 93 -19.24 -9.69 -12.67
C VAL A 93 -19.32 -8.77 -13.88
N ALA A 94 -18.36 -7.86 -14.00
CA ALA A 94 -18.29 -6.82 -15.02
C ALA A 94 -16.84 -6.38 -15.31
N ASN A 95 -16.68 -5.57 -16.35
CA ASN A 95 -15.43 -4.87 -16.67
C ASN A 95 -15.70 -3.37 -16.76
N PRO A 96 -15.31 -2.56 -15.76
CA PRO A 96 -14.65 -2.93 -14.50
C PRO A 96 -15.52 -3.70 -13.50
N ALA A 97 -14.90 -4.34 -12.51
CA ALA A 97 -15.55 -5.06 -11.43
C ALA A 97 -16.24 -4.11 -10.44
N VAL A 98 -17.48 -4.43 -10.08
CA VAL A 98 -18.32 -3.59 -9.22
C VAL A 98 -18.65 -4.35 -7.95
N LEU A 99 -18.32 -3.76 -6.80
CA LEU A 99 -18.59 -4.29 -5.47
C LEU A 99 -19.73 -3.49 -4.84
N THR A 100 -20.64 -4.19 -4.16
CA THR A 100 -21.64 -3.56 -3.30
C THR A 100 -21.26 -3.80 -1.85
N VAL A 101 -21.22 -2.72 -1.06
CA VAL A 101 -20.78 -2.74 0.33
C VAL A 101 -21.92 -2.47 1.29
N GLN A 102 -21.76 -2.92 2.53
CA GLN A 102 -22.83 -2.89 3.54
C GLN A 102 -23.16 -1.46 4.00
N ASP A 103 -22.14 -0.63 4.24
CA ASP A 103 -22.30 0.66 4.88
C ASP A 103 -22.21 1.81 3.85
N PRO A 104 -23.30 2.56 3.58
CA PRO A 104 -23.25 3.74 2.71
C PRO A 104 -22.44 4.91 3.31
N GLY A 105 -22.11 4.87 4.61
CA GLY A 105 -21.31 5.87 5.31
C GLY A 105 -19.79 5.62 5.26
N HIS A 106 -19.33 4.64 4.47
CA HIS A 106 -17.91 4.37 4.33
C HIS A 106 -17.14 5.57 3.76
N THR A 107 -15.88 5.73 4.14
CA THR A 107 -15.05 6.87 3.69
C THR A 107 -14.09 6.53 2.54
N LEU A 108 -14.25 5.37 1.89
CA LEU A 108 -13.46 5.00 0.72
C LEU A 108 -13.73 5.97 -0.44
N VAL A 109 -12.68 6.38 -1.14
CA VAL A 109 -12.75 7.34 -2.26
C VAL A 109 -12.02 6.83 -3.49
N ALA A 110 -12.37 7.39 -4.67
CA ALA A 110 -11.68 7.09 -5.92
C ALA A 110 -10.19 7.44 -5.83
N GLY A 111 -9.35 6.65 -6.51
CA GLY A 111 -7.89 6.75 -6.48
C GLY A 111 -7.22 5.88 -5.42
N GLN A 112 -7.89 5.61 -4.29
CA GLN A 112 -7.33 4.76 -3.23
C GLN A 112 -7.11 3.32 -3.70
N GLN A 113 -6.02 2.74 -3.24
CA GLN A 113 -5.68 1.35 -3.43
C GLN A 113 -6.27 0.51 -2.30
N VAL A 114 -6.93 -0.58 -2.66
CA VAL A 114 -7.66 -1.48 -1.78
C VAL A 114 -7.35 -2.93 -2.09
N SER A 115 -7.52 -3.78 -1.08
CA SER A 115 -7.52 -5.23 -1.24
C SER A 115 -8.78 -5.83 -0.62
N LEU A 116 -9.32 -6.86 -1.24
CA LEU A 116 -10.41 -7.67 -0.72
C LEU A 116 -9.83 -8.89 0.00
N VAL A 117 -10.24 -9.08 1.25
CA VAL A 117 -9.79 -10.20 2.07
C VAL A 117 -10.99 -10.94 2.67
N GLY A 118 -10.88 -12.26 2.82
CA GLY A 118 -11.91 -13.08 3.46
C GLY A 118 -13.14 -13.38 2.61
N ALA A 119 -13.15 -13.02 1.33
CA ALA A 119 -14.24 -13.41 0.43
C ALA A 119 -14.30 -14.94 0.32
N ALA A 120 -15.50 -15.52 0.42
CA ALA A 120 -15.72 -16.98 0.36
C ALA A 120 -15.23 -17.58 -0.97
N VAL A 121 -15.24 -16.78 -2.04
CA VAL A 121 -14.76 -17.16 -3.36
C VAL A 121 -13.33 -16.66 -3.53
N ALA A 122 -12.36 -17.58 -3.47
CA ALA A 122 -10.93 -17.27 -3.48
C ALA A 122 -10.50 -16.35 -4.63
N ALA A 123 -11.09 -16.54 -5.83
CA ALA A 123 -10.79 -15.74 -7.02
C ALA A 123 -11.01 -14.23 -6.83
N TRP A 124 -11.96 -13.83 -5.98
CA TRP A 124 -12.21 -12.41 -5.68
C TRP A 124 -11.13 -11.80 -4.78
N ASN A 125 -10.56 -12.57 -3.85
CA ASN A 125 -9.43 -12.09 -3.04
C ASN A 125 -8.22 -11.83 -3.94
N THR A 126 -7.94 -12.74 -4.89
CA THR A 126 -6.84 -12.58 -5.84
C THR A 126 -7.08 -11.48 -6.86
N LEU A 127 -8.29 -11.39 -7.42
CA LEU A 127 -8.64 -10.37 -8.40
C LEU A 127 -8.50 -8.97 -7.80
N VAL A 128 -9.13 -8.76 -6.64
CA VAL A 128 -9.14 -7.47 -5.95
C VAL A 128 -7.99 -7.42 -4.95
N THR A 129 -6.77 -7.70 -5.41
CA THR A 129 -5.53 -7.44 -4.66
C THR A 129 -4.86 -6.20 -5.25
N ASP A 130 -4.40 -5.28 -4.40
CA ASP A 130 -3.72 -4.04 -4.80
C ASP A 130 -4.47 -3.26 -5.90
N SER A 131 -5.80 -3.23 -5.81
CA SER A 131 -6.69 -2.65 -6.83
C SER A 131 -6.95 -1.19 -6.55
N ASN A 132 -7.05 -0.37 -7.58
CA ASN A 132 -7.46 1.02 -7.41
C ASN A 132 -8.99 1.14 -7.46
N ILE A 133 -9.55 1.98 -6.60
CA ILE A 133 -10.95 2.39 -6.71
C ILE A 133 -11.06 3.37 -7.88
N ALA A 134 -11.78 2.98 -8.92
CA ALA A 134 -12.07 3.82 -10.07
C ALA A 134 -13.20 4.83 -9.77
N SER A 135 -14.23 4.40 -9.05
CA SER A 135 -15.33 5.28 -8.64
C SER A 135 -16.08 4.75 -7.42
N VAL A 136 -16.76 5.67 -6.72
CA VAL A 136 -17.62 5.39 -5.56
C VAL A 136 -18.96 6.08 -5.76
N THR A 137 -20.05 5.37 -5.49
CA THR A 137 -21.41 5.94 -5.50
C THR A 137 -22.26 5.24 -4.45
N GLY A 138 -22.51 5.90 -3.32
CA GLY A 138 -23.24 5.30 -2.19
C GLY A 138 -22.57 4.00 -1.75
N THR A 139 -23.31 2.88 -1.81
CA THR A 139 -22.80 1.54 -1.49
C THR A 139 -22.07 0.84 -2.63
N THR A 140 -21.86 1.51 -3.76
CA THR A 140 -21.25 0.91 -4.96
C THR A 140 -19.81 1.39 -5.12
N ILE A 141 -18.88 0.44 -5.20
CA ILE A 141 -17.46 0.68 -5.44
C ILE A 141 -17.06 0.00 -6.74
N THR A 142 -16.55 0.76 -7.69
CA THR A 142 -15.99 0.23 -8.93
C THR A 142 -14.48 0.18 -8.80
N THR A 143 -13.88 -0.99 -9.04
CA THR A 143 -12.41 -1.15 -9.04
C THR A 143 -11.83 -0.95 -10.44
N ASP A 144 -10.50 -0.97 -10.58
CA ASP A 144 -9.79 -0.99 -11.85
C ASP A 144 -9.67 -2.38 -12.49
N LYS A 145 -10.17 -3.43 -11.81
CA LYS A 145 -9.99 -4.83 -12.24
C LYS A 145 -11.12 -5.31 -13.14
N ASN A 146 -10.80 -6.18 -14.08
CA ASN A 146 -11.79 -6.87 -14.92
C ASN A 146 -12.25 -8.17 -14.23
N SER A 147 -13.51 -8.23 -13.82
CA SER A 147 -14.09 -9.44 -13.20
C SER A 147 -14.84 -10.34 -14.17
N ALA A 148 -14.95 -10.04 -15.47
CA ALA A 148 -15.85 -10.70 -16.42
C ALA A 148 -15.72 -12.25 -16.51
N SER A 149 -14.58 -12.81 -16.11
CA SER A 149 -14.32 -14.27 -16.07
C SER A 149 -14.23 -14.83 -14.65
N THR A 150 -14.63 -14.05 -13.64
CA THR A 150 -14.57 -14.44 -12.23
C THR A 150 -15.85 -15.16 -11.85
N ALA A 151 -15.74 -16.20 -11.03
CA ALA A 151 -16.89 -16.90 -10.47
C ALA A 151 -17.81 -15.94 -9.71
N ALA A 152 -19.12 -16.24 -9.67
CA ALA A 152 -20.10 -15.42 -8.96
C ALA A 152 -19.70 -15.23 -7.49
N TYR A 153 -19.83 -14.01 -6.98
CA TYR A 153 -19.52 -13.70 -5.60
C TYR A 153 -20.62 -14.22 -4.65
N THR A 154 -20.22 -14.84 -3.54
CA THR A 154 -21.15 -15.45 -2.56
C THR A 154 -21.03 -14.89 -1.14
N GLY A 155 -20.39 -13.73 -0.96
CA GLY A 155 -20.30 -13.02 0.33
C GLY A 155 -18.98 -13.18 1.10
N GLY A 156 -18.89 -12.46 2.22
CA GLY A 156 -17.91 -12.68 3.30
C GLY A 156 -16.65 -11.82 3.28
N GLY A 157 -16.41 -11.01 2.24
CA GLY A 157 -15.19 -10.24 2.10
C GLY A 157 -15.21 -8.87 2.79
N THR A 158 -14.04 -8.42 3.24
CA THR A 158 -13.77 -7.05 3.68
C THR A 158 -12.88 -6.37 2.66
N LEU A 159 -13.34 -5.24 2.13
CA LEU A 159 -12.52 -4.35 1.32
C LEU A 159 -11.76 -3.40 2.27
N ILE A 160 -10.44 -3.34 2.16
CA ILE A 160 -9.58 -2.56 3.05
C ILE A 160 -8.56 -1.75 2.26
N THR A 161 -8.30 -0.50 2.64
CA THR A 161 -7.23 0.31 2.05
C THR A 161 -5.86 -0.27 2.35
N CYS A 162 -4.97 -0.16 1.38
CA CYS A 162 -3.62 -0.65 1.48
C CYS A 162 -2.63 0.38 0.93
N PHE A 163 -1.39 0.26 1.35
CA PHE A 163 -0.30 1.16 1.01
C PHE A 163 0.81 0.38 0.32
N LYS A 164 1.56 1.05 -0.56
CA LYS A 164 2.83 0.56 -1.08
C LYS A 164 3.96 1.49 -0.66
N VAL A 165 5.11 0.91 -0.36
CA VAL A 165 6.37 1.65 -0.29
C VAL A 165 7.09 1.41 -1.60
N SER A 166 7.52 2.48 -2.25
CA SER A 166 8.39 2.41 -3.40
C SER A 166 9.68 3.18 -3.17
N ALA A 167 10.75 2.71 -3.78
CA ALA A 167 12.08 3.30 -3.70
C ALA A 167 12.73 3.36 -5.10
N ILE A 168 13.61 4.34 -5.27
CA ILE A 168 14.49 4.52 -6.43
C ILE A 168 15.79 5.15 -5.91
N ASN A 169 16.92 4.88 -6.58
CA ASN A 169 18.20 5.48 -6.22
C ASN A 169 18.14 7.01 -6.28
N GLU A 170 18.84 7.69 -5.36
CA GLU A 170 18.98 9.15 -5.42
C GLU A 170 19.85 9.57 -6.63
N THR A 171 20.90 8.80 -6.88
CA THR A 171 21.84 8.99 -7.99
C THR A 171 21.96 7.71 -8.80
N ALA A 172 22.02 7.83 -10.13
CA ALA A 172 22.19 6.69 -11.03
C ALA A 172 23.41 5.83 -10.64
N GLY A 173 23.22 4.51 -10.56
CA GLY A 173 24.25 3.55 -10.15
C GLY A 173 24.62 3.55 -8.66
N SER A 174 23.82 4.19 -7.80
CA SER A 174 23.95 4.11 -6.34
C SER A 174 22.90 3.16 -5.77
N ASP A 175 23.25 1.87 -5.70
CA ASP A 175 22.31 0.80 -5.35
C ASP A 175 21.94 0.84 -3.85
N ALA A 176 20.94 1.63 -3.49
CA ALA A 176 20.42 1.67 -2.13
C ALA A 176 19.57 0.43 -1.83
N GLY A 177 19.33 0.15 -0.54
CA GLY A 177 18.42 -0.91 -0.13
C GLY A 177 17.52 -0.43 1.00
N ILE A 178 16.26 -0.86 1.04
CA ILE A 178 15.35 -0.50 2.12
C ILE A 178 14.67 -1.71 2.76
N VAL A 179 14.48 -1.62 4.07
CA VAL A 179 13.60 -2.52 4.85
C VAL A 179 12.44 -1.71 5.39
N VAL A 180 11.23 -2.23 5.22
CA VAL A 180 9.98 -1.62 5.67
C VAL A 180 9.41 -2.46 6.81
N GLU A 181 9.10 -1.80 7.92
CA GLU A 181 8.62 -2.41 9.15
C GLU A 181 7.34 -1.74 9.63
N GLU A 182 6.40 -2.53 10.14
CA GLU A 182 5.32 -2.01 10.96
C GLU A 182 5.79 -1.95 12.40
N VAL A 183 5.71 -0.77 13.01
CA VAL A 183 6.12 -0.56 14.39
C VAL A 183 5.03 0.12 15.20
N VAL A 184 5.03 -0.12 16.50
CA VAL A 184 4.29 0.72 17.45
C VAL A 184 5.30 1.63 18.16
N ILE A 185 5.04 2.93 18.13
CA ILE A 185 5.85 3.92 18.85
C ILE A 185 5.37 3.92 20.30
N GLY A 186 6.27 3.57 21.23
CA GLY A 186 5.97 3.68 22.65
C GLY A 186 5.92 5.16 23.05
N ASN A 187 5.03 5.51 23.98
CA ASN A 187 5.02 6.85 24.56
C ASN A 187 6.43 7.19 25.05
N THR A 188 7.04 8.25 24.52
CA THR A 188 8.11 8.94 25.24
C THR A 188 7.47 9.49 26.50
N GLY A 189 7.78 8.89 27.64
CA GLY A 189 7.34 9.39 28.94
C GLY A 189 7.59 10.89 29.00
N VAL A 190 6.50 11.64 29.15
CA VAL A 190 6.50 12.96 29.76
C VAL A 190 6.02 12.79 31.18
#